data_AF-A0A948X4M6-F1
#
_entry.id   AF-A0A948X4M6-F1
#
_cell.length_a   1.000
_cell.length_b   1.000
_cell.length_c   1.000
_cell.angle_alpha   90.00
_cell.angle_beta   90.00
_cell.angle_gamma   90.00
#
_symmetry.space_group_name_H-M   'P 1'
#
loop_
_entity.id
_entity.type
_entity.pdbx_description
1 polymer ?
#
loop_
_entity_poly.entity_id
_entity_poly.type
_entity_poly.pdbx_seq_one_letter_code
_entity_poly.pdbx_strand_id
1 'polypeptide(L)'
;MKIICLQENLKNNLNLTQNIIGRNLTLPILNNVLLATEDGRLKISSTNLEIGINTWTAGKVEKSGAITCPAKVLTNFVNNLPNKKVELEVKNNTLIIRCENYKAILNCLSADDFPIIPKIKEPSLIELDNNILKDALIKVVGAASLSESRPEITGVLFKFAKRELRLAATDSFRLAEKVVVDSNKKSDETRSLIIPQRTIQEVIRVFSEKEGETKICLGAGQILFDGGDAQVISRLIDGQYPDYQQIIPKDFSTQAIIDKNELLGVIRAAAVFSNKTNSIKFSLSDGELEVLSQDADLGENKSQIKVQAKGKKIEVNFNYRYLLDGLANISTKQVFLGLISDSNPAILKPVGDESYLYLVMPIKAN
;
A
#
# COMPACT_ATOMS: atom_id res chain seq x y z
N MET A 1 -24.46 -24.04 10.42
CA MET A 1 -23.10 -23.72 10.86
C MET A 1 -23.02 -23.72 12.38
N LYS A 2 -22.03 -24.38 12.97
CA LYS A 2 -21.62 -24.27 14.38
C LYS A 2 -20.11 -24.47 14.48
N ILE A 3 -19.38 -23.47 15.00
CA ILE A 3 -17.92 -23.51 15.17
C ILE A 3 -17.50 -22.85 16.48
N ILE A 4 -16.42 -23.36 17.08
CA ILE A 4 -15.76 -22.78 18.26
C ILE A 4 -14.34 -22.37 17.86
N CYS A 5 -13.96 -21.11 18.10
CA CYS A 5 -12.61 -20.59 17.82
C CYS A 5 -12.11 -19.69 18.95
N LEU A 6 -10.84 -19.30 18.92
CA LEU A 6 -10.29 -18.33 19.88
C LEU A 6 -10.71 -16.91 19.48
N GLN A 7 -11.11 -16.10 20.47
CA GLN A 7 -11.53 -14.71 20.27
C GLN A 7 -10.46 -13.89 19.56
N GLU A 8 -9.19 -14.03 19.94
CA GLU A 8 -8.07 -13.31 19.33
C GLU A 8 -7.94 -13.58 17.82
N ASN A 9 -8.00 -14.85 17.41
CA ASN A 9 -7.90 -15.22 15.99
C ASN A 9 -9.11 -14.69 15.19
N LEU A 10 -10.32 -14.82 15.75
CA LEU A 10 -11.54 -14.31 15.13
C LEU A 10 -11.49 -12.78 14.99
N LYS A 11 -11.05 -12.09 16.04
CA LYS A 11 -10.86 -10.64 16.08
C LYS A 11 -9.90 -10.19 14.98
N ASN A 12 -8.72 -10.81 14.89
CA ASN A 12 -7.70 -10.42 13.92
C ASN A 12 -8.22 -10.57 12.48
N ASN A 13 -8.82 -11.71 12.15
CA ASN A 13 -9.34 -11.99 10.82
C ASN A 13 -10.57 -11.14 10.43
N LEU A 14 -11.43 -10.78 11.38
CA LEU A 14 -12.51 -9.80 11.18
C LEU A 14 -11.95 -8.39 10.92
N ASN A 15 -10.92 -7.99 11.66
CA ASN A 15 -10.29 -6.69 11.46
C ASN A 15 -9.58 -6.56 10.11
N LEU A 16 -9.01 -7.66 9.59
CA LEU A 16 -8.40 -7.68 8.27
C LEU A 16 -9.42 -7.55 7.12
N THR A 17 -10.61 -8.14 7.28
CA THR A 17 -11.65 -8.19 6.23
C THR A 17 -12.56 -6.96 6.22
N GLN A 18 -12.69 -6.21 7.32
CA GLN A 18 -13.67 -5.11 7.41
C GLN A 18 -13.35 -3.86 6.57
N ASN A 19 -12.10 -3.61 6.20
CA ASN A 19 -11.72 -2.28 5.68
C ASN A 19 -12.14 -2.04 4.21
N ILE A 20 -12.34 -3.09 3.43
CA ILE A 20 -12.94 -2.94 2.09
C ILE A 20 -14.47 -2.76 2.14
N ILE A 21 -15.08 -2.94 3.32
CA ILE A 21 -16.53 -2.82 3.53
C ILE A 21 -16.88 -1.35 3.73
N GLY A 22 -17.25 -0.69 2.64
CA GLY A 22 -17.81 0.67 2.65
C GLY A 22 -19.31 0.69 2.95
N ARG A 23 -19.87 1.86 3.26
CA ARG A 23 -21.32 2.03 3.37
C ARG A 23 -21.93 1.95 1.97
N ASN A 24 -22.55 0.83 1.64
CA ASN A 24 -23.23 0.62 0.36
C ASN A 24 -24.76 0.60 0.56
N LEU A 25 -25.45 1.59 0.00
CA LEU A 25 -26.91 1.72 0.10
C LEU A 25 -27.65 0.93 -0.98
N THR A 26 -27.03 0.73 -2.15
CA THR A 26 -27.67 0.06 -3.30
C THR A 26 -27.61 -1.45 -3.20
N LEU A 27 -26.50 -1.99 -2.66
CA LEU A 27 -26.34 -3.42 -2.41
C LEU A 27 -25.95 -3.67 -0.94
N PRO A 28 -26.93 -3.68 0.00
CA PRO A 28 -26.66 -3.71 1.44
C PRO A 28 -25.86 -4.91 1.94
N ILE A 29 -25.91 -6.04 1.23
CA ILE A 29 -25.13 -7.24 1.57
C ILE A 29 -23.62 -7.01 1.47
N LEU A 30 -23.16 -6.01 0.71
CA LEU A 30 -21.75 -5.59 0.70
C LEU A 30 -21.32 -4.90 2.00
N ASN A 31 -22.25 -4.58 2.91
CA ASN A 31 -21.93 -4.14 4.27
C ASN A 31 -21.68 -5.33 5.23
N ASN A 32 -21.89 -6.57 4.77
CA ASN A 32 -21.73 -7.78 5.54
C ASN A 32 -20.37 -8.45 5.27
N VAL A 33 -19.94 -9.28 6.23
CA VAL A 33 -18.94 -10.32 6.00
C VAL A 33 -19.65 -11.66 5.79
N LEU A 34 -19.15 -12.48 4.87
CA LEU A 34 -19.53 -13.88 4.74
C LEU A 34 -18.71 -14.71 5.73
N LEU A 35 -19.39 -15.52 6.54
CA LEU A 35 -18.81 -16.54 7.40
C LEU A 35 -19.16 -17.90 6.81
N ALA A 36 -18.16 -18.72 6.50
CA ALA A 36 -18.37 -20.06 5.96
C ALA A 36 -17.38 -21.05 6.57
N THR A 37 -17.80 -22.30 6.78
CA THR A 37 -16.87 -23.37 7.15
C THR A 37 -16.25 -23.96 5.89
N GLU A 38 -14.92 -23.95 5.78
CA GLU A 38 -14.15 -24.50 4.66
C GLU A 38 -12.92 -25.22 5.23
N ASP A 39 -12.67 -26.46 4.80
CA ASP A 39 -11.51 -27.29 5.20
C ASP A 39 -11.26 -27.36 6.72
N GLY A 40 -12.33 -27.50 7.50
CA GLY A 40 -12.26 -27.57 8.97
C GLY A 40 -11.93 -26.23 9.65
N ARG A 41 -11.94 -25.12 8.93
CA ARG A 41 -11.70 -23.76 9.43
C ARG A 41 -12.91 -22.86 9.20
N LEU A 42 -12.97 -21.73 9.89
CA LEU A 42 -13.89 -20.64 9.57
C LEU A 42 -13.23 -19.71 8.56
N LYS A 43 -13.76 -19.67 7.35
CA LYS A 43 -13.45 -18.66 6.36
C LYS A 43 -14.29 -17.42 6.60
N ILE A 44 -13.63 -16.26 6.59
CA ILE A 44 -14.24 -14.95 6.66
C ILE A 44 -13.93 -14.25 5.34
N SER A 45 -14.97 -13.81 4.64
CA SER A 45 -14.84 -13.17 3.35
C SER A 45 -15.55 -11.83 3.32
N SER A 46 -14.92 -10.85 2.67
CA SER A 46 -15.51 -9.55 2.35
C SER A 46 -15.23 -9.21 0.90
N THR A 47 -16.10 -8.38 0.30
CA THR A 47 -15.87 -7.85 -1.04
C THR A 47 -16.59 -6.52 -1.24
N ASN A 48 -16.04 -5.67 -2.10
CA ASN A 48 -16.72 -4.49 -2.64
C ASN A 48 -16.91 -4.59 -4.18
N LEU A 49 -16.88 -5.82 -4.73
CA LEU A 49 -16.91 -6.16 -6.17
C LEU A 49 -15.62 -5.85 -6.95
N GLU A 50 -14.73 -5.02 -6.41
CA GLU A 50 -13.41 -4.74 -7.00
C GLU A 50 -12.30 -5.53 -6.31
N ILE A 51 -12.36 -5.55 -4.98
CA ILE A 51 -11.44 -6.24 -4.08
C ILE A 51 -12.24 -7.30 -3.30
N GLY A 52 -11.64 -8.46 -3.12
CA GLY A 52 -12.11 -9.50 -2.22
C GLY A 52 -11.00 -9.86 -1.23
N ILE A 53 -11.34 -10.02 0.04
CA ILE A 53 -10.41 -10.51 1.06
C ILE A 53 -10.98 -11.78 1.66
N ASN A 54 -10.18 -12.83 1.72
CA ASN A 54 -10.50 -14.07 2.44
C ASN A 54 -9.48 -14.27 3.55
N THR A 55 -9.93 -14.70 4.73
CA THR A 55 -9.07 -15.13 5.83
C THR A 55 -9.59 -16.42 6.43
N TRP A 56 -8.71 -17.22 7.02
CA TRP A 56 -9.07 -18.50 7.64
C TRP A 56 -8.72 -18.51 9.12
N THR A 57 -9.73 -18.76 9.95
CA THR A 57 -9.61 -18.90 11.40
C THR A 57 -9.65 -20.37 11.77
N ALA A 58 -8.59 -20.86 12.43
CA ALA A 58 -8.58 -22.20 13.01
C ALA A 58 -9.64 -22.33 14.12
N GLY A 59 -10.37 -23.45 14.14
CA GLY A 59 -11.40 -23.71 15.13
C GLY A 59 -11.98 -25.12 15.02
N LYS A 60 -12.78 -25.50 16.01
CA LYS A 60 -13.51 -26.78 16.02
C LYS A 60 -14.85 -26.59 15.31
N VAL A 61 -14.95 -27.06 14.06
CA VAL A 61 -16.21 -27.09 13.31
C VAL A 61 -17.05 -28.26 13.80
N GLU A 62 -18.22 -27.98 14.38
CA GLU A 62 -19.18 -29.00 14.83
C GLU A 62 -20.29 -29.23 13.80
N LYS A 63 -20.64 -28.19 13.03
CA LYS A 63 -21.62 -28.29 11.93
C LYS A 63 -21.22 -27.33 10.82
N SER A 64 -21.08 -27.84 9.60
CA SER A 64 -20.77 -26.99 8.44
C SER A 64 -21.91 -26.01 8.10
N GLY A 65 -21.59 -24.98 7.34
CA GLY A 65 -22.56 -24.06 6.74
C GLY A 65 -21.96 -22.67 6.53
N ALA A 66 -22.81 -21.74 6.08
CA ALA A 66 -22.44 -20.36 5.83
C ALA A 66 -23.57 -19.39 6.21
N ILE A 67 -23.21 -18.12 6.44
CA ILE A 67 -24.13 -17.01 6.73
C ILE A 67 -23.44 -15.67 6.44
N THR A 68 -24.18 -14.60 6.14
CA THR A 68 -23.59 -13.24 6.08
C THR A 68 -24.03 -12.39 7.27
N CYS A 69 -23.10 -11.65 7.87
CA CYS A 69 -23.34 -10.87 9.09
C CYS A 69 -22.94 -9.41 8.92
N PRO A 70 -23.68 -8.44 9.49
CA PRO A 70 -23.29 -7.03 9.49
C PRO A 70 -21.87 -6.85 10.06
N ALA A 71 -20.93 -6.46 9.20
CA ALA A 71 -19.49 -6.56 9.52
C ALA A 71 -19.11 -5.69 10.72
N LYS A 72 -19.52 -4.42 10.70
CA LYS A 72 -19.20 -3.46 11.77
C LYS A 72 -19.73 -3.91 13.13
N VAL A 73 -20.97 -4.42 13.16
CA VAL A 73 -21.59 -4.87 14.42
C VAL A 73 -20.87 -6.11 14.95
N LEU A 74 -20.61 -7.09 14.08
CA LEU A 74 -19.90 -8.31 14.45
C LEU A 74 -18.47 -8.01 14.95
N THR A 75 -17.69 -7.24 14.19
CA THR A 75 -16.31 -6.89 14.55
C THR A 75 -16.26 -6.09 15.85
N ASN A 76 -17.13 -5.10 16.03
CA ASN A 76 -17.18 -4.33 17.27
C ASN A 76 -17.56 -5.19 18.47
N PHE A 77 -18.53 -6.10 18.32
CA PHE A 77 -18.90 -7.01 19.40
C PHE A 77 -17.73 -7.93 19.77
N VAL A 78 -17.11 -8.58 18.78
CA VAL A 78 -15.97 -9.49 19.00
C VAL A 78 -14.78 -8.74 19.61
N ASN A 79 -14.50 -7.50 19.21
CA ASN A 79 -13.44 -6.68 19.80
C ASN A 79 -13.59 -6.42 21.30
N ASN A 80 -14.81 -6.48 21.84
CA ASN A 80 -15.12 -6.27 23.26
C ASN A 80 -15.26 -7.57 24.06
N LEU A 81 -15.12 -8.74 23.42
CA LEU A 81 -15.15 -10.02 24.12
C LEU A 81 -13.82 -10.30 24.83
N PRO A 82 -13.82 -11.04 25.95
CA PRO A 82 -12.59 -11.49 26.59
C PRO A 82 -11.81 -12.45 25.68
N ASN A 83 -10.48 -12.53 25.84
CA ASN A 83 -9.64 -13.46 25.08
C ASN A 83 -9.86 -14.92 25.52
N LYS A 84 -10.99 -15.48 25.10
CA LYS A 84 -11.51 -16.82 25.44
C LYS A 84 -12.11 -17.48 24.19
N LYS A 85 -12.71 -18.66 24.36
CA LYS A 85 -13.37 -19.38 23.27
C LYS A 85 -14.68 -18.69 22.89
N VAL A 86 -14.87 -18.45 21.60
CA VAL A 86 -16.10 -17.92 21.01
C VAL A 86 -16.81 -19.03 20.25
N GLU A 87 -18.05 -19.31 20.62
CA GLU A 87 -18.95 -20.18 19.88
C GLU A 87 -19.82 -19.34 18.93
N LEU A 88 -19.86 -19.75 17.67
CA LEU A 88 -20.69 -19.19 16.61
C LEU A 88 -21.68 -20.26 16.15
N GLU A 89 -22.98 -20.01 16.29
CA GLU A 89 -24.06 -20.95 15.93
C GLU A 89 -25.11 -20.26 15.07
N VAL A 90 -25.43 -20.83 13.90
CA VAL A 90 -26.47 -20.30 13.01
C VAL A 90 -27.80 -21.02 13.24
N LYS A 91 -28.87 -20.25 13.49
CA LYS A 91 -30.26 -20.71 13.55
C LYS A 91 -31.18 -19.73 12.81
N ASN A 92 -31.96 -20.20 11.83
CA ASN A 92 -33.00 -19.42 11.15
C ASN A 92 -32.55 -18.00 10.73
N ASN A 93 -31.49 -17.89 9.94
CA ASN A 93 -30.88 -16.62 9.51
C ASN A 93 -30.43 -15.68 10.64
N THR A 94 -30.15 -16.22 11.82
CA THR A 94 -29.49 -15.50 12.90
C THR A 94 -28.18 -16.16 13.26
N LEU A 95 -27.18 -15.35 13.59
CA LEU A 95 -25.93 -15.79 14.18
C LEU A 95 -26.00 -15.57 15.68
N ILE A 96 -25.92 -16.65 16.45
CA ILE A 96 -25.80 -16.63 17.90
C ILE A 96 -24.32 -16.71 18.25
N ILE A 97 -23.83 -15.75 19.03
CA ILE A 97 -22.45 -15.63 19.47
C ILE A 97 -22.42 -15.84 20.98
N ARG A 98 -21.58 -16.75 21.48
CA ARG A 98 -21.39 -16.99 22.92
C ARG A 98 -19.92 -16.97 23.29
N CYS A 99 -19.58 -16.31 24.39
CA CYS A 99 -18.25 -16.30 24.97
C CYS A 99 -18.39 -16.07 26.47
N GLU A 100 -18.13 -17.08 27.31
CA GLU A 100 -18.34 -17.00 28.77
C GLU A 100 -19.75 -16.47 29.13
N ASN A 101 -19.84 -15.33 29.81
CA ASN A 101 -21.08 -14.65 30.20
C ASN A 101 -21.68 -13.74 29.11
N TYR A 102 -21.07 -13.67 27.93
CA TYR A 102 -21.53 -12.84 26.81
C TYR A 102 -22.36 -13.67 25.83
N LYS A 103 -23.53 -13.15 25.45
CA LYS A 103 -24.39 -13.72 24.41
C LYS A 103 -24.96 -12.61 23.53
N ALA A 104 -24.82 -12.75 22.22
CA ALA A 104 -25.45 -11.87 21.23
C ALA A 104 -26.18 -12.69 20.17
N ILE A 105 -27.20 -12.08 19.57
CA ILE A 105 -27.93 -12.64 18.43
C ILE A 105 -27.93 -11.56 17.35
N LEU A 106 -27.37 -11.87 16.19
CA LEU A 106 -27.31 -10.98 15.04
C LEU A 106 -28.28 -11.45 13.96
N ASN A 107 -29.11 -10.55 13.47
CA ASN A 107 -29.88 -10.77 12.25
C ASN A 107 -28.93 -10.77 11.05
N CYS A 108 -29.06 -11.80 10.22
CA CYS A 108 -28.14 -12.09 9.12
C CYS A 108 -28.91 -12.26 7.81
N LEU A 109 -28.19 -12.23 6.69
CA LEU A 109 -28.75 -12.57 5.38
C LEU A 109 -28.21 -13.91 4.90
N SER A 110 -28.87 -14.50 3.89
CA SER A 110 -28.43 -15.75 3.30
C SER A 110 -27.00 -15.60 2.77
N ALA A 111 -26.23 -16.70 2.82
CA ALA A 111 -24.93 -16.78 2.17
C ALA A 111 -25.06 -16.77 0.64
N ASP A 112 -26.18 -17.26 0.11
CA ASP A 112 -26.43 -17.37 -1.33
C ASP A 112 -26.54 -16.01 -2.03
N ASP A 113 -26.91 -14.97 -1.28
CA ASP A 113 -27.01 -13.60 -1.79
C ASP A 113 -25.63 -12.90 -1.83
N PHE A 114 -24.60 -13.49 -1.22
CA PHE A 114 -23.28 -12.89 -1.15
C PHE A 114 -22.57 -12.99 -2.51
N PRO A 115 -21.96 -11.90 -3.01
CA PRO A 115 -21.27 -11.94 -4.29
C PRO A 115 -20.14 -12.97 -4.34
N ILE A 116 -20.03 -13.67 -5.47
CA ILE A 116 -19.00 -14.67 -5.68
C ILE A 116 -17.65 -13.95 -5.79
N ILE A 117 -16.72 -14.27 -4.88
CA ILE A 117 -15.32 -13.89 -5.01
C ILE A 117 -14.64 -14.89 -5.97
N PRO A 118 -14.05 -14.42 -7.08
CA PRO A 118 -13.38 -15.28 -8.04
C PRO A 118 -12.28 -16.13 -7.42
N LYS A 119 -12.10 -17.35 -7.94
CA LYS A 119 -11.01 -18.24 -7.57
C LYS A 119 -9.98 -18.25 -8.70
N ILE A 120 -8.73 -17.93 -8.37
CA ILE A 120 -7.59 -17.98 -9.28
C ILE A 120 -6.81 -19.25 -8.94
N LYS A 121 -6.59 -20.13 -9.92
CA LYS A 121 -5.91 -21.43 -9.77
C LYS A 121 -4.61 -21.53 -10.59
N GLU A 122 -4.30 -20.46 -11.30
CA GLU A 122 -3.12 -20.28 -12.11
C GLU A 122 -1.86 -20.35 -11.23
N PRO A 123 -0.72 -20.83 -11.78
CA PRO A 123 0.53 -20.84 -11.03
C PRO A 123 0.96 -19.42 -10.65
N SER A 124 1.72 -19.31 -9.57
CA SER A 124 2.26 -18.03 -9.14
C SER A 124 3.23 -17.46 -10.18
N LEU A 125 3.12 -16.15 -10.43
CA LEU A 125 4.08 -15.37 -11.20
C LEU A 125 5.38 -15.18 -10.42
N ILE A 126 5.26 -15.08 -9.10
CA ILE A 126 6.35 -14.88 -8.15
C ILE A 126 5.87 -15.27 -6.75
N GLU A 127 6.81 -15.67 -5.90
CA GLU A 127 6.61 -15.87 -4.47
C GLU A 127 7.64 -15.01 -3.73
N LEU A 128 7.16 -14.19 -2.78
CA LEU A 128 7.99 -13.22 -2.06
C LEU A 128 7.78 -13.36 -0.56
N ASP A 129 8.87 -13.27 0.21
CA ASP A 129 8.79 -13.05 1.65
C ASP A 129 7.94 -11.81 1.95
N ASN A 130 7.06 -11.92 2.96
CA ASN A 130 6.12 -10.86 3.30
C ASN A 130 6.80 -9.56 3.69
N ASN A 131 7.98 -9.59 4.31
CA ASN A 131 8.73 -8.37 4.63
C ASN A 131 9.26 -7.69 3.37
N ILE A 132 9.77 -8.47 2.41
CA ILE A 132 10.25 -7.95 1.11
C ILE A 132 9.07 -7.34 0.34
N LEU A 133 7.95 -8.06 0.24
CA LEU A 133 6.75 -7.59 -0.44
C LEU A 133 6.23 -6.29 0.20
N LYS A 134 6.06 -6.27 1.53
CA LYS A 134 5.60 -5.11 2.28
C LYS A 134 6.51 -3.90 2.09
N ASP A 135 7.82 -4.09 2.28
CA ASP A 135 8.82 -3.03 2.12
C ASP A 135 8.75 -2.43 0.71
N ALA A 136 8.66 -3.29 -0.31
CA ALA A 136 8.62 -2.83 -1.69
C ALA A 136 7.35 -2.06 -2.03
N LEU A 137 6.20 -2.51 -1.52
CA LEU A 137 4.92 -1.85 -1.75
C LEU A 137 4.80 -0.51 -1.03
N ILE A 138 5.21 -0.41 0.24
CA ILE A 138 5.18 0.86 1.02
C ILE A 138 6.00 1.93 0.31
N LYS A 139 7.16 1.56 -0.24
CA LYS A 139 8.07 2.46 -0.93
C LYS A 139 7.44 3.14 -2.16
N VAL A 140 6.50 2.49 -2.85
CA VAL A 140 5.94 3.00 -4.11
C VAL A 140 4.50 3.49 -3.99
N VAL A 141 3.66 2.85 -3.16
CA VAL A 141 2.19 3.06 -3.18
C VAL A 141 1.76 4.52 -2.98
N GLY A 142 2.54 5.30 -2.23
CA GLY A 142 2.24 6.72 -1.95
C GLY A 142 2.41 7.66 -3.14
N ALA A 143 3.08 7.23 -4.21
CA ALA A 143 3.30 8.05 -5.41
C ALA A 143 2.22 7.89 -6.48
N ALA A 144 1.25 6.97 -6.31
CA ALA A 144 0.16 6.81 -7.28
C ALA A 144 -0.81 8.00 -7.28
N SER A 145 -1.38 8.30 -8.44
CA SER A 145 -2.36 9.38 -8.63
C SER A 145 -3.66 9.09 -7.88
N LEU A 146 -4.24 10.14 -7.28
CA LEU A 146 -5.60 10.11 -6.74
C LEU A 146 -6.65 10.59 -7.74
N SER A 147 -6.22 11.04 -8.93
CA SER A 147 -7.11 11.54 -9.97
C SER A 147 -7.51 10.42 -10.93
N GLU A 148 -8.81 10.17 -11.05
CA GLU A 148 -9.40 9.21 -11.99
C GLU A 148 -9.36 9.67 -13.46
N SER A 149 -8.82 10.86 -13.75
CA SER A 149 -8.68 11.35 -15.14
C SER A 149 -7.71 10.50 -15.98
N ARG A 150 -6.75 9.85 -15.31
CA ARG A 150 -5.77 8.95 -15.90
C ARG A 150 -5.70 7.66 -15.08
N PRO A 151 -6.65 6.72 -15.28
CA PRO A 151 -6.75 5.50 -14.49
C PRO A 151 -5.46 4.68 -14.48
N GLU A 152 -4.68 4.71 -15.55
CA GLU A 152 -3.45 3.93 -15.67
C GLU A 152 -2.39 4.30 -14.62
N ILE A 153 -2.44 5.51 -14.05
CA ILE A 153 -1.52 5.97 -12.98
C ILE A 153 -2.18 6.05 -11.59
N THR A 154 -3.45 5.65 -11.44
CA THR A 154 -4.06 5.47 -10.10
C THR A 154 -3.66 4.15 -9.44
N GLY A 155 -3.00 3.27 -10.18
CA GLY A 155 -2.43 2.03 -9.70
C GLY A 155 -0.91 2.07 -9.54
N VAL A 156 -0.39 0.95 -9.05
CA VAL A 156 1.05 0.63 -9.04
C VAL A 156 1.32 -0.33 -10.20
N LEU A 157 2.31 0.02 -11.03
CA LEU A 157 2.84 -0.85 -12.06
C LEU A 157 3.62 -1.99 -11.41
N PHE A 158 3.28 -3.22 -11.78
CA PHE A 158 4.06 -4.43 -11.51
C PHE A 158 4.62 -4.93 -12.84
N LYS A 159 5.91 -4.70 -13.07
CA LYS A 159 6.64 -5.19 -14.25
C LYS A 159 7.49 -6.39 -13.83
N PHE A 160 7.02 -7.57 -14.20
CA PHE A 160 7.74 -8.82 -14.04
C PHE A 160 8.73 -8.97 -15.19
N ALA A 161 10.01 -9.18 -14.87
CA ALA A 161 11.08 -9.51 -15.81
C ALA A 161 11.84 -10.76 -15.33
N LYS A 162 12.89 -11.18 -16.06
CA LYS A 162 13.59 -12.46 -15.86
C LYS A 162 13.95 -12.79 -14.40
N ARG A 163 14.49 -11.81 -13.67
CA ARG A 163 14.99 -11.97 -12.30
C ARG A 163 14.63 -10.80 -11.39
N GLU A 164 13.67 -10.00 -11.81
CA GLU A 164 13.25 -8.84 -11.03
C GLU A 164 11.75 -8.60 -11.17
N LEU A 165 11.17 -8.14 -10.07
CA LEU A 165 9.89 -7.47 -10.03
C LEU A 165 10.18 -5.98 -9.85
N ARG A 166 9.85 -5.18 -10.86
CA ARG A 166 9.96 -3.74 -10.82
C ARG A 166 8.59 -3.15 -10.51
N LEU A 167 8.52 -2.42 -9.41
CA LEU A 167 7.34 -1.71 -8.96
C LEU A 167 7.52 -0.22 -9.23
N ALA A 168 6.50 0.43 -9.80
CA ALA A 168 6.53 1.87 -10.01
C ALA A 168 5.16 2.50 -9.78
N ALA A 169 5.16 3.73 -9.25
CA ALA A 169 3.97 4.54 -9.07
C ALA A 169 4.30 6.01 -9.38
N THR A 170 3.36 6.74 -9.99
CA THR A 170 3.53 8.16 -10.31
C THR A 170 2.20 8.89 -10.34
N ASP A 171 2.23 10.18 -10.04
CA ASP A 171 1.12 11.12 -10.19
C ASP A 171 1.43 12.21 -11.24
N SER A 172 2.44 11.97 -12.08
CA SER A 172 3.05 12.91 -13.04
C SER A 172 3.96 14.00 -12.44
N PHE A 173 3.92 14.23 -11.13
CA PHE A 173 4.80 15.20 -10.44
C PHE A 173 5.90 14.53 -9.64
N ARG A 174 5.71 13.28 -9.28
CA ARG A 174 6.71 12.45 -8.61
C ARG A 174 6.61 11.02 -9.08
N LEU A 175 7.68 10.28 -8.88
CA LEU A 175 7.74 8.87 -9.21
C LEU A 175 8.56 8.13 -8.16
N ALA A 176 8.04 6.99 -7.72
CA ALA A 176 8.77 6.06 -6.88
C ALA A 176 8.95 4.74 -7.65
N GLU A 177 10.17 4.22 -7.66
CA GLU A 177 10.50 2.93 -8.23
C GLU A 177 11.20 2.06 -7.19
N LYS A 178 10.77 0.80 -7.07
CA LYS A 178 11.45 -0.23 -6.29
C LYS A 178 11.65 -1.48 -7.14
N VAL A 179 12.88 -1.96 -7.19
CA VAL A 179 13.25 -3.22 -7.82
C VAL A 179 13.43 -4.27 -6.74
N VAL A 180 12.74 -5.40 -6.88
CA VAL A 180 12.92 -6.59 -6.05
C VAL A 180 13.58 -7.65 -6.91
N VAL A 181 14.78 -8.07 -6.53
CA VAL A 181 15.47 -9.16 -7.23
C VAL A 181 14.88 -10.48 -6.77
N ASP A 182 14.40 -11.27 -7.73
CA ASP A 182 13.96 -12.63 -7.49
C ASP A 182 15.03 -13.60 -8.01
N SER A 183 15.83 -14.10 -7.08
CA SER A 183 16.90 -15.06 -7.34
C SER A 183 16.40 -16.41 -7.85
N ASN A 184 15.12 -16.74 -7.60
CA ASN A 184 14.54 -18.05 -7.87
C ASN A 184 13.77 -18.12 -9.20
N LYS A 185 13.48 -16.97 -9.82
CA LYS A 185 12.76 -16.90 -11.09
C LYS A 185 13.62 -17.32 -12.27
N LYS A 186 13.07 -18.23 -13.08
CA LYS A 186 13.65 -18.72 -14.35
C LYS A 186 12.80 -18.39 -15.58
N SER A 187 11.76 -17.57 -15.43
CA SER A 187 10.86 -17.24 -16.52
C SER A 187 11.43 -16.14 -17.40
N ASP A 188 11.43 -16.34 -18.71
CA ASP A 188 11.86 -15.34 -19.70
C ASP A 188 10.75 -14.37 -20.11
N GLU A 189 9.51 -14.59 -19.63
CA GLU A 189 8.39 -13.72 -19.95
C GLU A 189 8.45 -12.40 -19.20
N THR A 190 8.36 -11.31 -19.95
CA THR A 190 8.11 -9.98 -19.39
C THR A 190 6.62 -9.69 -19.40
N ARG A 191 6.07 -9.26 -18.26
CA ARG A 191 4.65 -8.93 -18.12
C ARG A 191 4.49 -7.68 -17.28
N SER A 192 3.57 -6.81 -17.68
CA SER A 192 3.22 -5.60 -16.94
C SER A 192 1.77 -5.66 -16.51
N LEU A 193 1.50 -5.39 -15.24
CA LEU A 193 0.16 -5.31 -14.67
C LEU A 193 0.02 -3.97 -13.94
N ILE A 194 -1.19 -3.41 -13.92
CA ILE A 194 -1.49 -2.21 -13.13
C ILE A 194 -2.47 -2.61 -12.04
N ILE A 195 -2.03 -2.51 -10.79
CA ILE A 195 -2.82 -2.93 -9.62
C ILE A 195 -3.32 -1.68 -8.91
N PRO A 196 -4.64 -1.53 -8.64
CA PRO A 196 -5.17 -0.32 -8.00
C PRO A 196 -4.46 0.02 -6.69
N GLN A 197 -4.17 1.30 -6.43
CA GLN A 197 -3.49 1.73 -5.20
C GLN A 197 -4.19 1.20 -3.95
N ARG A 198 -5.53 1.25 -3.92
CA ARG A 198 -6.34 0.73 -2.81
C ARG A 198 -6.07 -0.76 -2.58
N THR A 199 -5.95 -1.56 -3.64
CA THR A 199 -5.60 -2.98 -3.52
C THR A 199 -4.24 -3.15 -2.87
N ILE A 200 -3.24 -2.36 -3.30
CA ILE A 200 -1.89 -2.43 -2.72
C ILE A 200 -1.90 -2.06 -1.23
N GLN A 201 -2.70 -1.08 -0.82
CA GLN A 201 -2.89 -0.75 0.60
C GLN A 201 -3.49 -1.92 1.39
N GLU A 202 -4.45 -2.64 0.81
CA GLU A 202 -5.01 -3.85 1.43
C GLU A 202 -3.97 -4.97 1.54
N VAL A 203 -3.17 -5.19 0.50
CA VAL A 203 -2.06 -6.18 0.52
C VAL A 203 -1.06 -5.84 1.62
N ILE A 204 -0.60 -4.58 1.70
CA ILE A 204 0.31 -4.13 2.77
C ILE A 204 -0.30 -4.46 4.13
N ARG A 205 -1.56 -4.11 4.37
CA ARG A 205 -2.21 -4.31 5.67
C ARG A 205 -2.45 -5.78 6.02
N VAL A 206 -2.85 -6.61 5.05
CA VAL A 206 -3.16 -8.03 5.28
C VAL A 206 -1.90 -8.83 5.59
N PHE A 207 -0.77 -8.48 4.98
CA PHE A 207 0.49 -9.22 5.12
C PHE A 207 1.51 -8.50 6.01
N SER A 208 1.22 -7.32 6.57
CA SER A 208 2.21 -6.50 7.30
C SER A 208 2.80 -7.12 8.56
N GLU A 209 2.04 -8.02 9.21
CA GLU A 209 2.38 -8.65 10.48
C GLU A 209 2.48 -10.18 10.37
N LYS A 210 2.44 -10.70 9.14
CA LYS A 210 2.50 -12.14 8.88
C LYS A 210 3.90 -12.56 8.48
N GLU A 211 4.42 -13.57 9.14
CA GLU A 211 5.62 -14.27 8.67
C GLU A 211 5.29 -15.16 7.45
N GLY A 212 6.32 -15.54 6.71
CA GLY A 212 6.21 -16.41 5.55
C GLY A 212 6.16 -15.67 4.21
N GLU A 213 5.68 -16.38 3.19
CA GLU A 213 5.72 -15.93 1.80
C GLU A 213 4.30 -15.73 1.24
N THR A 214 4.18 -14.77 0.32
CA THR A 214 2.96 -14.51 -0.44
C THR A 214 3.19 -14.86 -1.90
N LYS A 215 2.33 -15.72 -2.44
CA LYS A 215 2.26 -16.06 -3.86
C LYS A 215 1.43 -15.02 -4.60
N ILE A 216 1.94 -14.51 -5.71
CA ILE A 216 1.21 -13.59 -6.58
C ILE A 216 0.78 -14.35 -7.83
N CYS A 217 -0.52 -14.55 -8.00
CA CYS A 217 -1.10 -15.29 -9.13
C CYS A 217 -1.90 -14.34 -10.03
N LEU A 218 -1.83 -14.57 -11.34
CA LEU A 218 -2.62 -13.82 -12.33
C LEU A 218 -3.70 -14.71 -12.93
N GLY A 219 -4.95 -14.28 -12.80
CA GLY A 219 -6.09 -14.81 -13.54
C GLY A 219 -6.51 -13.87 -14.67
N ALA A 220 -7.67 -14.16 -15.27
CA ALA A 220 -8.23 -13.32 -16.33
C ALA A 220 -8.69 -11.94 -15.79
N GLY A 221 -7.87 -10.90 -16.00
CA GLY A 221 -8.15 -9.53 -15.57
C GLY A 221 -8.10 -9.31 -14.05
N GLN A 222 -7.55 -10.27 -13.31
CA GLN A 222 -7.55 -10.29 -11.85
C GLN A 222 -6.22 -10.78 -11.29
N ILE A 223 -5.88 -10.29 -10.11
CA ILE A 223 -4.68 -10.67 -9.38
C ILE A 223 -5.05 -11.22 -8.01
N LEU A 224 -4.37 -12.28 -7.60
CA LEU A 224 -4.47 -12.90 -6.27
C LEU A 224 -3.12 -12.78 -5.57
N PHE A 225 -3.15 -12.26 -4.35
CA PHE A 225 -2.07 -12.36 -3.38
C PHE A 225 -2.48 -13.43 -2.35
N ASP A 226 -1.77 -14.55 -2.31
CA ASP A 226 -2.09 -15.71 -1.48
C ASP A 226 -0.98 -16.00 -0.47
N GLY A 227 -1.25 -15.73 0.80
CA GLY A 227 -0.38 -16.10 1.93
C GLY A 227 -0.82 -17.39 2.64
N GLY A 228 -1.74 -18.16 2.05
CA GLY A 228 -2.24 -19.43 2.59
C GLY A 228 -3.36 -19.27 3.64
N ASP A 229 -3.17 -18.44 4.66
CA ASP A 229 -4.18 -18.17 5.70
C ASP A 229 -4.94 -16.84 5.49
N ALA A 230 -4.51 -16.06 4.49
CA ALA A 230 -5.18 -14.87 3.99
C ALA A 230 -4.94 -14.71 2.49
N GLN A 231 -5.95 -14.18 1.80
CA GLN A 231 -5.92 -13.88 0.38
C GLN A 231 -6.50 -12.50 0.10
N VAL A 232 -5.86 -11.77 -0.83
CA VAL A 232 -6.40 -10.53 -1.41
C VAL A 232 -6.55 -10.74 -2.91
N ILE A 233 -7.78 -10.64 -3.41
CA ILE A 233 -8.14 -10.75 -4.82
C ILE A 233 -8.55 -9.37 -5.30
N SER A 234 -8.11 -8.96 -6.49
CA SER A 234 -8.54 -7.68 -7.06
C SER A 234 -8.60 -7.69 -8.57
N ARG A 235 -9.47 -6.85 -9.12
CA ARG A 235 -9.45 -6.49 -10.54
C ARG A 235 -8.20 -5.67 -10.85
N LEU A 236 -7.65 -5.90 -12.04
CA LEU A 236 -6.59 -5.06 -12.59
C LEU A 236 -7.17 -3.76 -13.19
N ILE A 237 -6.33 -2.74 -13.28
CA ILE A 237 -6.63 -1.56 -14.09
C ILE A 237 -6.26 -1.88 -15.53
N ASP A 238 -7.22 -1.71 -16.44
CA ASP A 238 -6.98 -1.80 -17.87
C ASP A 238 -6.30 -0.53 -18.38
N GLY A 239 -5.20 -0.69 -19.12
CA GLY A 239 -4.47 0.43 -19.70
C GLY A 239 -2.99 0.16 -19.90
N GLN A 240 -2.32 1.11 -20.54
CA GLN A 240 -0.87 1.09 -20.71
C GLN A 240 -0.23 2.09 -19.75
N TYR A 241 0.58 1.59 -18.82
CA TYR A 241 1.33 2.45 -17.91
C TYR A 241 2.35 3.29 -18.71
N PRO A 242 2.54 4.59 -18.38
CA PRO A 242 3.51 5.44 -19.08
C PRO A 242 4.92 4.86 -19.08
N ASP A 243 5.69 5.07 -20.16
CA ASP A 243 7.11 4.71 -20.22
C ASP A 243 7.97 5.70 -19.42
N TYR A 244 7.85 5.59 -18.10
CA TYR A 244 8.48 6.49 -17.15
C TYR A 244 10.01 6.35 -17.09
N GLN A 245 10.58 5.25 -17.60
CA GLN A 245 12.04 5.04 -17.51
C GLN A 245 12.79 6.08 -18.36
N GLN A 246 12.14 6.63 -19.39
CA GLN A 246 12.70 7.67 -20.26
C GLN A 246 12.90 9.01 -19.55
N ILE A 247 12.16 9.28 -18.47
CA ILE A 247 12.25 10.55 -17.74
C ILE A 247 13.24 10.51 -16.56
N ILE A 248 13.80 9.35 -16.23
CA ILE A 248 14.74 9.19 -15.12
C ILE A 248 16.13 9.69 -15.55
N PRO A 249 16.65 10.77 -14.94
CA PRO A 249 18.01 11.22 -15.20
C PRO A 249 19.07 10.20 -14.82
N LYS A 250 20.10 10.09 -15.66
CA LYS A 250 21.30 9.29 -15.38
C LYS A 250 22.51 10.14 -15.01
N ASP A 251 22.56 11.36 -15.56
CA ASP A 251 23.62 12.33 -15.33
C ASP A 251 23.08 13.52 -14.53
N PHE A 252 23.93 14.07 -13.66
CA PHE A 252 23.58 15.18 -12.78
C PHE A 252 24.60 16.31 -12.93
N SER A 253 24.11 17.53 -13.10
CA SER A 253 24.94 18.74 -13.07
C SER A 253 25.48 19.01 -11.67
N THR A 254 24.69 18.67 -10.64
CA THR A 254 25.04 18.84 -9.24
C THR A 254 24.50 17.68 -8.41
N GLN A 255 25.34 17.14 -7.52
CA GLN A 255 24.97 16.02 -6.66
C GLN A 255 25.55 16.20 -5.25
N ALA A 256 24.83 15.74 -4.23
CA ALA A 256 25.27 15.78 -2.84
C ALA A 256 24.83 14.51 -2.10
N ILE A 257 25.62 14.14 -1.08
CA ILE A 257 25.22 13.14 -0.08
C ILE A 257 24.89 13.90 1.21
N ILE A 258 23.69 13.66 1.74
CA ILE A 258 23.11 14.45 2.83
C ILE A 258 22.61 13.51 3.92
N ASP A 259 22.76 13.89 5.19
CA ASP A 259 22.08 13.19 6.29
C ASP A 259 20.56 13.35 6.15
N LYS A 260 19.86 12.22 6.15
CA LYS A 260 18.41 12.17 5.93
C LYS A 260 17.65 12.96 7.00
N ASN A 261 18.07 12.88 8.26
CA ASN A 261 17.35 13.51 9.37
C ASN A 261 17.58 15.02 9.38
N GLU A 262 18.79 15.48 9.04
CA GLU A 262 19.06 16.90 8.83
C GLU A 262 18.20 17.45 7.68
N LEU A 263 18.16 16.76 6.54
CA LEU A 263 17.35 17.15 5.39
C LEU A 263 15.84 17.20 5.73
N LEU A 264 15.33 16.17 6.41
CA LEU A 264 13.94 16.15 6.89
C LEU A 264 13.66 17.30 7.86
N GLY A 265 14.60 17.63 8.74
CA GLY A 265 14.49 18.72 9.71
C GLY A 265 14.31 20.06 9.03
N VAL A 266 15.19 20.40 8.08
CA VAL A 266 15.11 21.69 7.37
C VAL A 266 13.89 21.79 6.45
N ILE A 267 13.49 20.71 5.78
CA ILE A 267 12.26 20.70 4.97
C ILE A 267 11.03 20.93 5.86
N ARG A 268 10.96 20.30 7.04
CA ARG A 268 9.84 20.49 7.97
C ARG A 268 9.81 21.92 8.54
N ALA A 269 10.97 22.50 8.84
CA ALA A 269 11.05 23.89 9.28
C ALA A 269 10.53 24.86 8.20
N ALA A 270 10.95 24.65 6.94
CA ALA A 270 10.49 25.44 5.80
C ALA A 270 8.98 25.21 5.51
N ALA A 271 8.46 24.01 5.72
CA ALA A 271 7.04 23.71 5.51
C ALA A 271 6.10 24.60 6.34
N VAL A 272 6.51 25.04 7.54
CA VAL A 272 5.73 25.93 8.42
C VAL A 272 5.49 27.31 7.80
N PHE A 273 6.42 27.78 6.98
CA PHE A 273 6.37 29.09 6.32
C PHE A 273 6.12 28.95 4.80
N SER A 274 5.65 27.79 4.36
CA SER A 274 5.32 27.56 2.96
C SER A 274 3.98 28.19 2.59
N ASN A 275 3.92 28.73 1.39
CA ASN A 275 2.70 29.32 0.85
C ASN A 275 1.64 28.24 0.48
N LYS A 276 0.48 28.68 -0.03
CA LYS A 276 -0.61 27.79 -0.49
C LYS A 276 -0.20 26.72 -1.52
N THR A 277 0.93 26.92 -2.23
CA THR A 277 1.44 25.96 -3.23
C THR A 277 2.36 24.89 -2.62
N ASN A 278 2.62 24.93 -1.31
CA ASN A 278 3.58 24.07 -0.62
C ASN A 278 5.01 24.16 -1.20
N SER A 279 5.35 25.30 -1.79
CA SER A 279 6.64 25.50 -2.47
C SER A 279 7.74 25.87 -1.47
N ILE A 280 8.89 25.21 -1.60
CA ILE A 280 10.14 25.56 -0.91
C ILE A 280 11.27 25.63 -1.95
N LYS A 281 12.19 26.57 -1.77
CA LYS A 281 13.34 26.78 -2.64
C LYS A 281 14.56 26.08 -2.07
N PHE A 282 15.19 25.23 -2.86
CA PHE A 282 16.51 24.66 -2.58
C PHE A 282 17.56 25.47 -3.34
N SER A 283 18.66 25.81 -2.67
CA SER A 283 19.87 26.36 -3.28
C SER A 283 21.04 25.47 -2.87
N LEU A 284 21.48 24.61 -3.79
CA LEU A 284 22.57 23.66 -3.58
C LEU A 284 23.86 24.17 -4.20
N SER A 285 24.91 24.29 -3.41
CA SER A 285 26.29 24.60 -3.83
C SER A 285 27.30 23.75 -3.06
N ASP A 286 28.57 23.73 -3.48
CA ASP A 286 29.60 23.08 -2.67
C ASP A 286 29.73 23.77 -1.31
N GLY A 287 29.69 22.99 -0.24
CA GLY A 287 29.69 23.44 1.15
C GLY A 287 28.30 23.57 1.80
N GLU A 288 27.22 23.80 1.05
CA GLU A 288 25.93 24.21 1.63
C GLU A 288 24.71 23.82 0.77
N LEU A 289 23.66 23.34 1.44
CA LEU A 289 22.28 23.34 0.94
C LEU A 289 21.46 24.32 1.78
N GLU A 290 20.97 25.38 1.13
CA GLU A 290 20.04 26.33 1.71
C GLU A 290 18.60 25.97 1.30
N VAL A 291 17.68 25.99 2.27
CA VAL A 291 16.24 25.78 2.09
C VAL A 291 15.49 27.02 2.55
N LEU A 292 14.75 27.63 1.62
CA LEU A 292 14.00 28.86 1.84
C LEU A 292 12.50 28.66 1.59
N SER A 293 11.68 29.28 2.42
CA SER A 293 10.23 29.37 2.24
C SER A 293 9.74 30.72 2.72
N GLN A 294 8.77 31.29 2.01
CA GLN A 294 8.23 32.61 2.32
C GLN A 294 6.71 32.60 2.12
N ASP A 295 6.01 33.25 3.05
CA ASP A 295 4.60 33.55 2.98
C ASP A 295 4.35 34.99 3.46
N ALA A 296 3.44 35.70 2.81
CA ALA A 296 3.20 37.12 3.06
C ALA A 296 2.65 37.39 4.47
N ASP A 297 1.90 36.44 5.03
CA ASP A 297 1.24 36.59 6.33
C ASP A 297 2.06 35.96 7.48
N LEU A 298 2.80 34.89 7.18
CA LEU A 298 3.55 34.12 8.19
C LEU A 298 5.04 34.51 8.30
N GLY A 299 5.59 35.19 7.30
CA GLY A 299 7.00 35.57 7.24
C GLY A 299 7.87 34.61 6.44
N GLU A 300 9.15 34.50 6.79
CA GLU A 300 10.13 33.69 6.05
C GLU A 300 10.89 32.71 6.95
N ASN A 301 11.28 31.57 6.37
CA ASN A 301 12.28 30.68 6.93
C ASN A 301 13.45 30.54 5.96
N LYS A 302 14.65 30.58 6.54
CA LYS A 302 15.91 30.29 5.87
C LYS A 302 16.71 29.34 6.73
N SER A 303 16.84 28.10 6.26
CA SER A 303 17.57 27.04 6.95
C SER A 303 18.72 26.55 6.07
N GLN A 304 19.84 26.18 6.68
CA GLN A 304 21.03 25.72 5.96
C GLN A 304 21.59 24.45 6.59
N ILE A 305 22.12 23.56 5.75
CA ILE A 305 22.87 22.38 6.15
C ILE A 305 24.20 22.33 5.40
N LYS A 306 25.26 21.90 6.08
CA LYS A 306 26.57 21.73 5.47
C LYS A 306 26.58 20.44 4.67
N VAL A 307 26.92 20.53 3.38
CA VAL A 307 26.97 19.36 2.49
C VAL A 307 28.22 19.42 1.62
N GLN A 308 28.75 18.26 1.24
CA GLN A 308 29.75 18.18 0.19
C GLN A 308 29.03 17.94 -1.13
N ALA A 309 29.03 18.95 -2.00
CA ALA A 309 28.33 18.87 -3.28
C ALA A 309 29.34 18.91 -4.44
N LYS A 310 29.12 18.09 -5.46
CA LYS A 310 29.91 18.10 -6.69
C LYS A 310 29.07 18.70 -7.79
N GLY A 311 29.48 19.85 -8.33
CA GLY A 311 28.78 20.48 -9.45
C GLY A 311 28.67 21.99 -9.33
N LYS A 312 27.78 22.58 -10.14
CA LYS A 312 27.50 24.02 -10.12
C LYS A 312 26.43 24.36 -9.09
N LYS A 313 26.33 25.63 -8.71
CA LYS A 313 25.19 26.08 -7.90
C LYS A 313 23.89 25.89 -8.68
N ILE A 314 22.89 25.25 -8.08
CA ILE A 314 21.54 25.09 -8.64
C ILE A 314 20.52 25.59 -7.64
N GLU A 315 19.58 26.39 -8.13
CA GLU A 315 18.41 26.84 -7.37
C GLU A 315 17.15 26.26 -8.00
N VAL A 316 16.28 25.67 -7.20
CA VAL A 316 15.10 24.94 -7.70
C VAL A 316 13.99 24.95 -6.65
N ASN A 317 12.74 25.04 -7.09
CA ASN A 317 11.58 25.00 -6.20
C ASN A 317 10.95 23.61 -6.22
N PHE A 318 10.57 23.09 -5.05
CA PHE A 318 9.87 21.82 -4.91
C PHE A 318 8.63 21.95 -4.05
N ASN A 319 7.68 21.05 -4.28
CA ASN A 319 6.62 20.80 -3.31
C ASN A 319 7.22 20.03 -2.12
N TYR A 320 7.23 20.63 -0.93
CA TYR A 320 7.84 19.99 0.24
C TYR A 320 7.17 18.66 0.59
N ARG A 321 5.86 18.49 0.33
CA ARG A 321 5.14 17.24 0.61
C ARG A 321 5.69 16.09 -0.21
N TYR A 322 5.98 16.34 -1.49
CA TYR A 322 6.57 15.31 -2.35
C TYR A 322 7.99 14.94 -1.92
N LEU A 323 8.78 15.90 -1.42
CA LEU A 323 10.09 15.62 -0.84
C LEU A 323 9.98 14.77 0.44
N LEU A 324 9.10 15.15 1.36
CA LEU A 324 8.89 14.43 2.62
C LEU A 324 8.42 12.99 2.38
N ASP A 325 7.49 12.79 1.44
CA ASP A 325 6.98 11.46 1.10
C ASP A 325 8.08 10.56 0.52
N GLY A 326 8.93 11.09 -0.36
CA GLY A 326 10.07 10.35 -0.92
C GLY A 326 11.11 9.99 0.14
N LEU A 327 11.44 10.95 1.02
CA LEU A 327 12.42 10.76 2.10
C LEU A 327 11.94 9.81 3.20
N ALA A 328 10.64 9.76 3.48
CA ALA A 328 10.06 8.85 4.47
C ALA A 328 10.30 7.37 4.11
N ASN A 329 10.40 7.06 2.81
CA ASN A 329 10.60 5.72 2.27
C ASN A 329 12.08 5.33 2.12
N ILE A 330 13.01 6.24 2.40
CA ILE A 330 14.45 5.96 2.39
C ILE A 330 14.88 5.44 3.77
N SER A 331 15.32 4.19 3.84
CA SER A 331 15.72 3.55 5.11
C SER A 331 17.14 3.91 5.57
N THR A 332 18.01 4.36 4.66
CA THR A 332 19.41 4.69 4.97
C THR A 332 19.53 6.01 5.75
N LYS A 333 20.66 6.16 6.47
CA LYS A 333 20.99 7.43 7.15
C LYS A 333 21.35 8.54 6.16
N GLN A 334 21.95 8.18 5.04
CA GLN A 334 22.38 9.11 4.01
C GLN A 334 21.51 8.99 2.76
N VAL A 335 21.20 10.14 2.16
CA VAL A 335 20.44 10.28 0.92
C VAL A 335 21.33 10.94 -0.12
N PHE A 336 21.32 10.38 -1.33
CA PHE A 336 21.83 11.04 -2.51
C PHE A 336 20.77 11.97 -3.08
N LEU A 337 21.13 13.23 -3.31
CA LEU A 337 20.35 14.20 -4.05
C LEU A 337 21.08 14.52 -5.37
N GLY A 338 20.42 14.31 -6.50
CA GLY A 338 20.92 14.67 -7.83
C GLY A 338 20.02 15.68 -8.53
N LEU A 339 20.63 16.75 -9.06
CA LEU A 339 19.98 17.85 -9.77
C LEU A 339 20.64 18.09 -11.14
N ILE A 340 19.84 18.48 -12.13
CA ILE A 340 20.34 18.89 -13.47
C ILE A 340 20.17 20.40 -13.67
N SER A 341 18.95 20.91 -13.47
CA SER A 341 18.56 22.31 -13.63
C SER A 341 17.32 22.60 -12.75
N ASP A 342 16.78 23.82 -12.85
CA ASP A 342 15.56 24.27 -12.17
C ASP A 342 14.25 23.70 -12.76
N SER A 343 14.32 23.07 -13.93
CA SER A 343 13.17 22.58 -14.69
C SER A 343 13.20 21.08 -14.94
N ASN A 344 14.32 20.42 -14.62
CA ASN A 344 14.47 18.98 -14.68
C ASN A 344 14.12 18.31 -13.34
N PRO A 345 13.67 17.04 -13.37
CA PRO A 345 13.42 16.29 -12.14
C PRO A 345 14.68 16.14 -11.28
N ALA A 346 14.47 16.17 -9.97
CA ALA A 346 15.47 15.76 -8.99
C ALA A 346 15.35 14.27 -8.67
N ILE A 347 16.49 13.64 -8.37
CA ILE A 347 16.55 12.26 -7.91
C ILE A 347 16.97 12.21 -6.45
N LEU A 348 16.19 11.48 -5.66
CA LEU A 348 16.49 11.06 -4.30
C LEU A 348 16.67 9.55 -4.29
N LYS A 349 17.82 9.07 -3.79
CA LYS A 349 18.05 7.62 -3.60
C LYS A 349 18.84 7.33 -2.33
N PRO A 350 18.60 6.18 -1.68
CA PRO A 350 19.41 5.73 -0.55
C PRO A 350 20.86 5.53 -0.97
N VAL A 351 21.81 5.98 -0.14
CA VAL A 351 23.23 5.65 -0.37
C VAL A 351 23.45 4.18 -0.01
N GLY A 352 23.97 3.40 -0.95
CA GLY A 352 24.27 1.98 -0.78
C GLY A 352 23.10 1.02 -1.11
N ASP A 353 21.95 1.54 -1.55
CA ASP A 353 20.84 0.74 -2.07
C ASP A 353 20.39 1.29 -3.43
N GLU A 354 20.71 0.56 -4.50
CA GLU A 354 20.34 0.93 -5.88
C GLU A 354 18.94 0.45 -6.27
N SER A 355 18.29 -0.32 -5.41
CA SER A 355 17.00 -0.92 -5.72
C SER A 355 15.83 0.04 -5.54
N TYR A 356 16.03 1.19 -4.88
CA TYR A 356 15.00 2.21 -4.71
C TYR A 356 15.43 3.55 -5.33
N LEU A 357 14.50 4.16 -6.07
CA LEU A 357 14.67 5.48 -6.66
C LEU A 357 13.40 6.30 -6.44
N TYR A 358 13.57 7.57 -6.11
CA TYR A 358 12.50 8.53 -6.05
C TYR A 358 12.84 9.76 -6.89
N LEU A 359 11.86 10.20 -7.67
CA LEU A 359 11.95 11.33 -8.58
C LEU A 359 10.90 12.37 -8.16
N VAL A 360 11.28 13.64 -8.15
CA VAL A 360 10.37 14.76 -7.90
C VAL A 360 10.55 15.84 -8.95
N MET A 361 9.44 16.27 -9.54
CA MET A 361 9.40 17.37 -10.49
C MET A 361 9.49 18.71 -9.75
N PRO A 362 10.24 19.68 -10.29
CA PRO A 362 10.25 21.02 -9.74
C PRO A 362 8.92 21.74 -9.99
N ILE A 363 8.62 22.69 -9.11
CA ILE A 363 7.56 23.69 -9.34
C ILE A 363 8.18 24.80 -10.18
N LYS A 364 7.52 25.17 -11.28
CA LYS A 364 7.95 26.35 -12.04
C LYS A 364 7.85 27.59 -11.15
N ALA A 365 8.95 28.32 -11.02
CA ALA A 365 8.90 29.67 -10.47
C ALA A 365 8.06 30.52 -11.44
N ASN A 366 7.03 31.18 -10.93
CA ASN A 366 6.29 32.20 -11.67
C ASN A 366 7.08 33.50 -11.71
#